data_AF-A0A341ENN5-F1
#
_entry.id   AF-A0A341ENN5-F1
#
_cell.length_a   1.000
_cell.length_b   1.000
_cell.length_c   1.000
_cell.angle_alpha   90.00
_cell.angle_beta   90.00
_cell.angle_gamma   90.00
#
_symmetry.space_group_name_H-M   'P 1'
#
loop_
_entity.id
_entity.type
_entity.pdbx_description
1 polymer ?
#
loop_
_entity_poly.entity_id
_entity_poly.type
_entity_poly.pdbx_seq_one_letter_code
_entity_poly.pdbx_strand_id
1 'polypeptide(L)'
;MLSLNLALMFYLLGNVVDVITTNRVLDAGGRELNPFIAKVMDVFGNKWGAVKLALALAAGLALHDHGYELILWLLGCVFWAAAIHNHRAGK
;
A
#
# COMPACT_ATOMS: atom_id res chain seq x y z
N MET A 1 -13.88 2.93 -18.45
CA MET A 1 -14.78 2.38 -17.39
C MET A 1 -14.25 1.05 -16.85
N LEU A 2 -14.24 -0.04 -17.62
CA LEU A 2 -13.73 -1.34 -17.13
C LEU A 2 -12.25 -1.28 -16.70
N SER A 3 -11.37 -0.72 -17.54
CA SER A 3 -9.92 -0.63 -17.26
C SER A 3 -9.61 0.21 -16.01
N LEU A 4 -10.24 1.38 -15.88
CA LEU A 4 -10.14 2.24 -14.71
C LEU A 4 -10.56 1.54 -13.40
N ASN A 5 -11.65 0.76 -13.42
CA ASN A 5 -12.08 -0.02 -12.25
C ASN A 5 -11.04 -1.10 -11.89
N LEU A 6 -10.47 -1.76 -12.89
CA LEU A 6 -9.39 -2.74 -12.68
C LEU A 6 -8.13 -2.08 -12.11
N ALA A 7 -7.77 -0.88 -12.58
CA ALA A 7 -6.63 -0.13 -12.07
C ALA A 7 -6.83 0.22 -10.59
N LEU A 8 -8.03 0.68 -10.21
CA LEU A 8 -8.37 0.96 -8.81
C LEU A 8 -8.31 -0.31 -7.95
N MET A 9 -8.89 -1.43 -8.41
CA MET A 9 -8.84 -2.71 -7.69
C MET A 9 -7.39 -3.18 -7.52
N PHE A 10 -6.58 -3.12 -8.58
CA PHE A 10 -5.17 -3.51 -8.56
C PHE A 10 -4.37 -2.68 -7.56
N TYR A 11 -4.59 -1.37 -7.55
CA TYR A 11 -3.98 -0.43 -6.60
C TYR A 11 -4.38 -0.72 -5.14
N LEU A 12 -5.66 -0.94 -4.86
CA LEU A 12 -6.16 -1.21 -3.51
C LEU A 12 -5.66 -2.56 -2.98
N LEU A 13 -5.69 -3.60 -3.82
CA LEU A 13 -5.16 -4.91 -3.47
C LEU A 13 -3.65 -4.84 -3.20
N GLY A 14 -2.90 -4.11 -4.01
CA GLY A 14 -1.47 -3.88 -3.80
C GLY A 14 -1.18 -3.28 -2.42
N ASN A 15 -1.96 -2.27 -1.99
CA ASN A 15 -1.83 -1.68 -0.66
C ASN A 15 -2.16 -2.66 0.48
N VAL A 16 -3.18 -3.50 0.32
CA VAL A 16 -3.53 -4.53 1.32
C VAL A 16 -2.41 -5.55 1.47
N VAL A 17 -1.90 -6.07 0.35
CA VAL A 17 -0.82 -7.06 0.38
C VAL A 17 0.47 -6.45 0.94
N ASP A 18 0.75 -5.19 0.62
CA ASP A 18 1.88 -4.46 1.17
C ASP A 18 1.79 -4.33 2.70
N VAL A 19 0.63 -3.99 3.27
CA VAL A 19 0.44 -3.97 4.74
C VAL A 19 0.66 -5.35 5.36
N ILE A 20 0.10 -6.41 4.76
CA ILE A 20 0.27 -7.79 5.25
C ILE A 20 1.74 -8.21 5.25
N THR A 21 2.45 -7.95 4.15
CA THR A 21 3.85 -8.34 4.00
C THR A 21 4.78 -7.51 4.88
N THR A 22 4.48 -6.22 5.07
CA THR A 22 5.21 -5.36 6.01
C THR A 22 5.05 -5.85 7.44
N ASN A 23 3.82 -6.14 7.89
CA ASN A 23 3.60 -6.67 9.24
C ASN A 23 4.34 -8.00 9.46
N ARG A 24 4.39 -8.89 8.46
CA ARG A 24 5.19 -10.13 8.58
C ARG A 24 6.68 -9.85 8.78
N VAL A 25 7.25 -8.86 8.10
CA VAL A 25 8.64 -8.46 8.29
C VAL A 25 8.86 -7.90 9.70
N LEU A 26 7.94 -7.06 10.18
CA LEU A 26 8.00 -6.48 11.53
C LEU A 26 7.86 -7.55 12.63
N ASP A 27 6.92 -8.49 12.48
CA ASP A 27 6.71 -9.60 13.40
C ASP A 27 7.93 -10.53 13.48
N ALA A 28 8.72 -10.63 12.40
CA ALA A 28 9.98 -11.34 12.36
C ALA A 28 11.17 -10.58 13.00
N GLY A 29 10.92 -9.39 13.59
CA GLY A 29 11.95 -8.53 14.19
C GLY A 29 12.64 -7.60 13.18
N GLY A 30 12.12 -7.51 11.95
CA GLY A 30 12.56 -6.54 10.96
C GLY A 30 12.16 -5.11 11.33
N ARG A 31 12.54 -4.15 10.48
CA ARG A 31 12.23 -2.73 10.65
C ARG A 31 11.73 -2.13 9.35
N GLU A 32 10.84 -1.14 9.46
CA GLU A 32 10.41 -0.33 8.33
C GLU A 32 11.58 0.55 7.84
N LEU A 33 11.85 0.52 6.54
CA LEU A 33 12.94 1.28 5.92
C LEU A 33 12.46 2.63 5.37
N ASN A 34 11.16 2.77 5.11
CA ASN A 34 10.57 4.01 4.66
C ASN A 34 10.38 4.96 5.88
N PRO A 35 11.13 6.08 5.96
CA PRO A 35 11.06 6.97 7.12
C PRO A 35 9.69 7.61 7.32
N PHE A 36 8.91 7.78 6.24
CA PHE A 36 7.55 8.31 6.33
C PHE A 36 6.61 7.29 6.97
N ILE A 37 6.68 6.02 6.53
CA ILE A 37 5.85 4.96 7.11
C ILE A 37 6.27 4.67 8.55
N ALA A 38 7.57 4.69 8.86
CA ALA A 38 8.07 4.58 10.23
C ALA A 38 7.45 5.66 11.13
N LYS A 39 7.42 6.92 10.68
CA LYS A 39 6.77 8.01 11.43
C LYS A 39 5.26 7.80 11.61
N VAL A 40 4.58 7.24 10.62
CA VAL A 40 3.16 6.86 10.74
C VAL A 40 2.99 5.76 11.80
N MET A 41 3.87 4.75 11.80
CA MET A 41 3.88 3.70 12.82
C MET A 41 4.17 4.25 14.22
N ASP A 42 5.06 5.22 14.36
CA ASP A 42 5.36 5.86 15.65
C ASP A 42 4.13 6.58 16.23
N VAL A 43 3.31 7.20 15.37
CA VAL A 43 2.11 7.95 15.79
C VAL A 43 0.92 7.03 16.03
N PHE A 44 0.71 6.03 15.17
CA PHE A 44 -0.52 5.22 15.16
C PHE A 44 -0.34 3.80 15.71
N GLY A 45 0.90 3.38 16.01
CA GLY A 45 1.22 2.04 16.49
C GLY A 45 0.64 0.95 15.60
N ASN A 46 0.01 -0.07 16.22
CA ASN A 46 -0.62 -1.19 15.52
C ASN A 46 -1.77 -0.79 14.57
N LYS A 47 -2.25 0.46 14.62
CA LYS A 47 -3.31 0.96 13.73
C LYS A 47 -2.76 1.58 12.43
N TRP A 48 -1.44 1.64 12.24
CA TRP A 48 -0.81 2.23 11.06
C TRP A 48 -1.35 1.65 9.74
N GLY A 49 -1.61 0.34 9.69
CA GLY A 49 -2.15 -0.33 8.51
C GLY A 49 -3.55 0.17 8.15
N ALA A 50 -4.43 0.36 9.14
CA ALA A 50 -5.75 0.93 8.90
C ALA A 50 -5.69 2.37 8.39
N VAL A 51 -4.78 3.18 8.93
CA VAL A 51 -4.56 4.56 8.48
C VAL A 51 -4.05 4.58 7.03
N LYS A 52 -3.08 3.73 6.70
CA LYS A 52 -2.55 3.61 5.33
C LYS A 52 -3.64 3.19 4.35
N LEU A 53 -4.45 2.19 4.69
CA LEU A 53 -5.53 1.71 3.83
C LEU A 53 -6.64 2.75 3.65
N ALA A 54 -6.97 3.52 4.69
CA ALA A 54 -7.93 4.62 4.57
C ALA A 54 -7.42 5.73 3.64
N LEU A 55 -6.15 6.11 3.77
CA LEU A 55 -5.52 7.09 2.87
C LEU A 55 -5.42 6.58 1.44
N ALA A 56 -5.06 5.30 1.26
CA ALA A 56 -5.02 4.67 -0.05
C ALA A 56 -6.41 4.65 -0.69
N LEU A 57 -7.46 4.29 0.06
CA LEU A 57 -8.83 4.32 -0.44
C LEU A 57 -9.25 5.73 -0.85
N ALA A 58 -9.02 6.73 -0.01
CA ALA A 58 -9.36 8.12 -0.31
C ALA A 58 -8.63 8.64 -1.56
N ALA A 59 -7.33 8.41 -1.66
CA ALA A 59 -6.54 8.79 -2.82
C ALA A 59 -6.97 8.05 -4.09
N GLY A 60 -7.21 6.73 -3.98
CA GLY A 60 -7.66 5.91 -5.10
C GLY A 60 -9.01 6.36 -5.65
N LEU A 61 -9.97 6.67 -4.78
CA LEU A 61 -11.28 7.20 -5.19
C LEU A 61 -11.16 8.57 -5.85
N ALA A 62 -10.33 9.47 -5.32
CA ALA A 62 -10.09 10.77 -5.94
C ALA A 62 -9.47 10.64 -7.34
N LEU A 63 -8.47 9.77 -7.52
CA LEU A 63 -7.85 9.51 -8.83
C LEU A 63 -8.82 8.85 -9.80
N HIS A 64 -9.68 7.96 -9.31
CA HIS A 64 -10.72 7.30 -10.10
C HIS A 64 -11.75 8.31 -10.62
N ASP A 65 -12.23 9.21 -9.75
CA ASP A 65 -13.20 10.26 -10.11
C ASP A 65 -12.65 11.21 -11.20
N HIS A 66 -11.36 11.52 -11.14
CA HIS A 66 -10.68 12.35 -12.15
C HIS A 66 -10.26 11.56 -13.42
N GLY A 67 -10.48 10.24 -13.47
CA GLY A 67 -10.14 9.40 -14.61
C GLY A 67 -8.62 9.19 -14.80
N TYR A 68 -7.81 9.35 -13.76
CA TYR A 68 -6.35 9.22 -13.82
C TYR A 68 -5.87 7.75 -13.80
N GLU A 69 -6.29 7.00 -14.82
CA GLU A 69 -6.05 5.56 -14.93
C GLU A 69 -4.56 5.19 -14.91
N LEU A 70 -3.73 5.89 -15.68
CA LEU A 70 -2.29 5.62 -15.73
C LEU A 70 -1.63 5.78 -14.36
N ILE A 71 -2.05 6.78 -13.57
CA ILE A 71 -1.53 7.02 -12.23
C ILE A 71 -1.89 5.86 -11.28
N LEU A 72 -3.13 5.37 -11.35
CA LEU A 72 -3.57 4.20 -10.56
C LEU A 72 -2.73 2.96 -10.87
N TRP A 73 -2.44 2.69 -12.16
CA TRP A 73 -1.56 1.59 -12.55
C TRP A 73 -0.14 1.75 -12.01
N LEU A 74 0.45 2.93 -12.20
CA LEU A 74 1.82 3.20 -11.75
C LEU A 74 1.94 3.07 -10.23
N LEU A 75 1.01 3.65 -9.46
CA LEU A 75 0.99 3.52 -8.01
C LEU A 75 0.75 2.07 -7.58
N GLY A 76 -0.17 1.36 -8.23
CA GLY A 76 -0.39 -0.06 -7.97
C GLY A 76 0.88 -0.86 -8.15
N CYS A 77 1.62 -0.65 -9.24
CA CYS A 77 2.90 -1.32 -9.49
C CYS A 77 3.93 -1.06 -8.38
N VAL A 78 4.00 0.18 -7.86
CA VAL A 78 4.87 0.52 -6.73
C VAL A 78 4.50 -0.28 -5.47
N PHE A 79 3.21 -0.36 -5.12
CA PHE A 79 2.78 -1.13 -3.94
C PHE A 79 2.96 -2.63 -4.11
N TRP A 80 2.74 -3.17 -5.30
CA TRP A 80 3.05 -4.57 -5.59
C TRP A 80 4.55 -4.86 -5.52
N ALA A 81 5.40 -3.96 -6.03
CA ALA A 81 6.84 -4.10 -5.92
C ALA A 81 7.32 -4.08 -4.46
N ALA A 82 6.77 -3.17 -3.65
CA ALA A 82 7.04 -3.11 -2.21
C ALA A 82 6.58 -4.40 -1.49
N ALA A 83 5.38 -4.88 -1.79
CA ALA A 83 4.86 -6.12 -1.24
C ALA A 83 5.74 -7.34 -1.58
N ILE A 84 6.21 -7.44 -2.83
CA ILE A 84 7.12 -8.51 -3.25
C ILE A 84 8.47 -8.41 -2.54
N HIS A 85 9.01 -7.20 -2.41
CA HIS A 85 10.26 -6.96 -1.68
C HIS A 85 10.13 -7.39 -0.21
N ASN A 86 9.07 -6.96 0.46
CA ASN A 86 8.80 -7.31 1.86
C ASN A 86 8.57 -8.82 2.04
N HIS A 87 7.84 -9.47 1.12
CA HIS A 87 7.64 -10.92 1.17
C HIS A 87 8.96 -11.71 1.07
N ARG A 88 9.95 -11.20 0.32
CA ARG A 88 11.27 -11.82 0.21
C ARG A 88 12.14 -11.57 1.44
N ALA A 89 11.98 -10.41 2.08
CA ALA A 89 12.72 -10.04 3.28
C ALA A 89 12.21 -10.73 4.57
N GLY A 90 10.93 -11.10 4.60
CA GLY A 90 10.31 -11.79 5.74
C GLY A 90 10.37 -13.32 5.70
N LYS A 91 11.23 -13.91 4.86
CA LYS A 91 11.59 -15.34 4.88
C LYS A 91 12.97 -15.50 5.49
#